data_AF-A0A6A7B418-F1
#
_entry.id   AF-A0A6A7B418-F1
#
_cell.length_a   1.000
_cell.length_b   1.000
_cell.length_c   1.000
_cell.angle_alpha   90.00
_cell.angle_beta   90.00
_cell.angle_gamma   90.00
#
_symmetry.space_group_name_H-M   'P 1'
#
loop_
_entity.id
_entity.type
_entity.pdbx_description
1 polymer ?
#
loop_
_entity_poly.entity_id
_entity_poly.type
_entity_poly.pdbx_seq_one_letter_code
_entity_poly.pdbx_strand_id
1 'polypeptide(L)'
;VTVGGGGGLRFVPPTLDVAPGSVVAFNFLGLNHTLTESEFEDPCRSNGGFDTGFAQFNPANISGQFVVEYKVTDISPRWFFCAQTTKRPHCQAGMVFSLNPGGRQKQFLDNALAAVTPAPA
;
A
#
# COMPACT_ATOMS: atom_id res chain seq x y z
N VAL A 1 10.28 0.43 -2.91
CA VAL A 1 9.20 1.38 -2.57
C VAL A 1 9.38 1.83 -1.14
N THR A 2 9.39 3.13 -0.87
CA THR A 2 9.38 3.68 0.49
C THR A 2 7.94 3.78 0.99
N VAL A 3 7.68 3.28 2.19
CA VAL A 3 6.36 3.31 2.85
C VAL A 3 6.44 4.24 4.05
N GLY A 4 5.57 5.25 4.12
CA GLY A 4 5.53 6.16 5.28
C GLY A 4 6.63 7.23 5.34
N GLY A 5 7.50 7.29 4.32
CA GLY A 5 8.69 8.14 4.33
C GLY A 5 8.40 9.63 4.54
N GLY A 6 9.19 10.28 5.41
CA GLY A 6 9.01 11.67 5.81
C GLY A 6 7.76 11.91 6.66
N GLY A 7 7.18 10.86 7.26
CA GLY A 7 5.94 10.92 8.04
C GLY A 7 4.67 11.04 7.19
N GLY A 8 4.77 10.86 5.87
CA GLY A 8 3.65 10.99 4.95
C GLY A 8 2.80 9.72 4.82
N LEU A 9 1.51 9.87 4.54
CA LEU A 9 0.61 8.74 4.28
C LEU A 9 0.69 8.33 2.81
N ARG A 10 1.82 7.73 2.40
CA ARG A 10 2.09 7.43 0.99
C ARG A 10 3.05 6.28 0.78
N PHE A 11 2.93 5.68 -0.40
CA PHE A 11 3.94 4.83 -1.02
C PHE A 11 4.71 5.66 -2.05
N VAL A 12 6.03 5.53 -2.09
CA VAL A 12 6.89 6.27 -3.03
C VAL A 12 7.86 5.32 -3.76
N PRO A 13 7.76 5.20 -5.10
CA PRO A 13 6.67 5.69 -5.95
C PRO A 13 5.33 5.02 -5.59
N PRO A 14 4.18 5.61 -5.97
CA PRO A 14 2.86 5.03 -5.72
C PRO A 14 2.53 3.88 -6.67
N THR A 15 3.33 3.68 -7.71
CA THR A 15 3.17 2.55 -8.63
C THR A 15 4.49 2.10 -9.21
N LEU A 16 4.54 0.85 -9.67
CA LEU A 16 5.65 0.28 -10.42
C LEU A 16 5.10 -0.63 -11.51
N ASP A 17 5.72 -0.59 -12.69
CA ASP A 17 5.60 -1.61 -13.74
C ASP A 17 6.89 -2.45 -13.74
N VAL A 18 6.78 -3.75 -13.49
CA VAL A 18 7.90 -4.67 -13.32
C VAL A 18 7.60 -6.05 -13.91
N ALA A 19 8.65 -6.68 -14.45
CA ALA A 19 8.54 -7.99 -15.09
C ALA A 19 8.35 -9.13 -14.06
N PRO A 20 7.70 -10.25 -14.45
CA PRO A 20 7.67 -11.47 -13.65
C PRO A 20 9.08 -11.93 -13.27
N GLY A 21 9.23 -12.49 -12.07
CA GLY A 21 10.52 -12.86 -11.49
C GLY A 21 11.22 -11.73 -10.72
N SER A 22 10.75 -10.49 -10.83
CA SER A 22 11.26 -9.38 -10.03
C SER A 22 10.84 -9.49 -8.56
N VAL A 23 11.62 -8.86 -7.68
CA VAL A 23 11.27 -8.68 -6.27
C VAL A 23 11.17 -7.20 -5.96
N VAL A 24 10.03 -6.77 -5.43
CA VAL A 24 9.81 -5.40 -4.97
C VAL A 24 10.05 -5.34 -3.48
N ALA A 25 11.07 -4.57 -3.07
CA ALA A 25 11.35 -4.30 -1.67
C ALA A 25 10.57 -3.07 -1.17
N PHE A 26 9.77 -3.24 -0.13
CA PHE A 26 9.04 -2.19 0.57
C PHE A 26 9.76 -1.83 1.87
N ASN A 27 10.37 -0.65 1.90
CA ASN A 27 11.12 -0.13 3.04
C ASN A 27 10.19 0.74 3.90
N PHE A 28 9.78 0.21 5.05
CA PHE A 28 8.86 0.85 5.97
C PHE A 28 9.59 1.81 6.91
N LEU A 29 9.10 3.05 6.94
CA LEU A 29 9.62 4.14 7.75
C LEU A 29 8.52 4.74 8.61
N GLY A 30 8.92 5.40 9.69
CA GLY A 30 8.01 6.16 10.55
C GLY A 30 7.11 5.26 11.39
N LEU A 31 5.85 5.65 11.55
CA LEU A 31 4.91 4.89 12.37
C LEU A 31 4.37 3.66 11.61
N ASN A 32 3.34 3.01 12.17
CA ASN A 32 2.77 1.81 11.58
C ASN A 32 2.02 2.08 10.29
N HIS A 33 2.45 1.40 9.24
CA HIS A 33 1.80 1.29 7.94
C HIS A 33 1.64 -0.19 7.59
N THR A 34 0.84 -0.48 6.58
CA THR A 34 0.72 -1.83 6.00
C THR A 34 0.91 -1.76 4.49
N LEU A 35 1.25 -2.90 3.90
CA LEU A 35 0.99 -3.19 2.50
C LEU A 35 -0.06 -4.30 2.48
N THR A 36 -1.33 -3.91 2.36
CA THR A 36 -2.47 -4.83 2.38
C THR A 36 -3.10 -4.87 1.00
N GLU A 37 -3.33 -6.06 0.47
CA GLU A 37 -3.93 -6.26 -0.83
C GLU A 37 -5.45 -6.01 -0.83
N SER A 38 -5.93 -5.46 -1.93
CA SER A 38 -7.31 -5.04 -2.17
C SER A 38 -7.71 -5.31 -3.61
N GLU A 39 -8.94 -4.95 -3.97
CA GLU A 39 -9.40 -4.95 -5.35
C GLU A 39 -9.38 -3.54 -5.94
N PHE A 40 -9.35 -3.45 -7.27
CA PHE A 40 -9.35 -2.16 -7.96
C PHE A 40 -10.57 -1.30 -7.62
N GLU A 41 -11.74 -1.94 -7.53
CA GLU A 41 -13.03 -1.30 -7.28
C GLU A 41 -13.29 -1.05 -5.78
N ASP A 42 -12.62 -1.78 -4.89
CA ASP A 42 -12.73 -1.62 -3.42
C ASP A 42 -11.34 -1.48 -2.77
N PRO A 43 -10.65 -0.34 -3.00
CA PRO A 43 -9.25 -0.13 -2.61
C PRO A 43 -8.99 -0.15 -1.10
N CYS A 44 -10.01 0.15 -0.28
CA CYS A 44 -9.84 0.36 1.16
C CYS A 44 -10.36 -0.81 2.00
N ARG A 45 -10.51 -1.98 1.38
CA ARG A 45 -10.88 -3.23 2.03
C ARG A 45 -9.89 -4.32 1.63
N SER A 46 -9.47 -5.13 2.61
CA SER A 46 -8.65 -6.31 2.33
C SER A 46 -9.44 -7.32 1.51
N ASN A 47 -8.84 -7.84 0.44
CA ASN A 47 -9.39 -8.96 -0.32
C ASN A 47 -9.00 -10.34 0.26
N GLY A 48 -8.33 -10.36 1.43
CA GLY A 48 -7.82 -11.59 2.05
C GLY A 48 -6.51 -12.10 1.44
N GLY A 49 -5.91 -11.35 0.52
CA GLY A 49 -4.62 -11.66 -0.10
C GLY A 49 -3.43 -11.27 0.76
N PHE A 50 -2.38 -10.75 0.13
CA PHE A 50 -1.14 -10.37 0.81
C PHE A 50 -1.38 -9.26 1.84
N ASP A 51 -0.87 -9.45 3.06
CA ASP A 51 -0.91 -8.42 4.10
C ASP A 51 0.34 -8.50 4.98
N THR A 52 0.98 -7.35 5.22
CA THR A 52 2.11 -7.25 6.15
C THR A 52 1.68 -7.15 7.60
N GLY A 53 0.41 -6.81 7.84
CA GLY A 53 -0.06 -6.36 9.14
C GLY A 53 0.71 -5.13 9.65
N PHE A 54 0.47 -4.77 10.90
CA PHE A 54 1.13 -3.63 11.57
C PHE A 54 2.42 -4.03 12.31
N ALA A 55 3.32 -4.76 11.63
CA ALA A 55 4.55 -5.28 12.24
C ALA A 55 5.80 -4.44 11.95
N GLN A 56 5.67 -3.31 11.26
CA GLN A 56 6.79 -2.47 10.81
C GLN A 56 6.84 -1.09 11.50
N PHE A 57 6.75 -1.07 12.83
CA PHE A 57 6.82 0.15 13.63
C PHE A 57 8.27 0.70 13.69
N ASN A 58 8.56 1.80 12.97
CA ASN A 58 9.91 2.36 12.80
C ASN A 58 10.00 3.85 13.20
N PRO A 59 9.71 4.23 14.46
CA PRO A 59 9.61 5.64 14.86
C PRO A 59 10.92 6.42 14.70
N ALA A 60 12.07 5.73 14.72
CA ALA A 60 13.39 6.31 14.49
C ALA A 60 13.71 6.58 13.01
N ASN A 61 12.83 6.18 12.08
CA ASN A 61 13.01 6.30 10.63
C ASN A 61 14.34 5.70 10.11
N ILE A 62 14.77 4.58 10.69
CA ILE A 62 16.01 3.91 10.26
C ILE A 62 15.71 3.17 8.96
N SER A 63 16.28 3.67 7.86
CA SER A 63 16.11 3.04 6.54
C SER A 63 16.72 1.64 6.50
N GLY A 64 15.99 0.70 5.90
CA GLY A 64 16.42 -0.70 5.79
C GLY A 64 16.16 -1.54 7.04
N GLN A 65 15.70 -0.95 8.14
CA GLN A 65 15.38 -1.71 9.36
C GLN A 65 14.19 -2.65 9.17
N PHE A 66 13.17 -2.19 8.45
CA PHE A 66 11.98 -2.96 8.14
C PHE A 66 11.75 -2.99 6.64
N VAL A 67 12.19 -4.07 6.01
CA VAL A 67 12.00 -4.32 4.58
C VAL A 67 11.13 -5.56 4.43
N VAL A 68 10.04 -5.42 3.67
CA VAL A 68 9.21 -6.55 3.25
C VAL A 68 9.36 -6.71 1.74
N GLU A 69 9.59 -7.94 1.30
CA GLU A 69 9.73 -8.26 -0.11
C GLU A 69 8.44 -8.85 -0.66
N TYR A 70 8.04 -8.39 -1.85
CA TYR A 70 6.94 -8.95 -2.61
C TYR A 70 7.49 -9.52 -3.92
N LYS A 71 7.32 -10.82 -4.14
CA LYS A 71 7.75 -11.50 -5.36
C LYS A 71 6.68 -11.34 -6.44
N VAL A 72 7.09 -10.85 -7.61
CA VAL A 72 6.20 -10.68 -8.77
C VAL A 72 6.20 -11.95 -9.60
N THR A 73 5.05 -12.61 -9.72
CA THR A 73 4.90 -13.89 -10.42
C THR A 73 4.39 -13.76 -11.84
N ASP A 74 3.67 -12.69 -12.14
CA ASP A 74 3.04 -12.41 -13.43
C ASP A 74 2.84 -10.90 -13.62
N ILE A 75 2.27 -10.51 -14.76
CA ILE A 75 2.04 -9.10 -15.13
C ILE A 75 0.64 -8.59 -14.76
N SER A 76 -0.19 -9.39 -14.09
CA SER A 76 -1.54 -8.98 -13.73
C SER A 76 -1.47 -7.79 -12.76
N PRO A 77 -2.37 -6.79 -12.90
CA PRO A 77 -2.42 -5.68 -11.98
C PRO A 77 -2.69 -6.14 -10.54
N ARG A 78 -1.99 -5.55 -9.58
CA ARG A 78 -2.17 -5.81 -8.14
C ARG A 78 -2.34 -4.51 -7.40
N TRP A 79 -3.26 -4.50 -6.43
CA TRP A 79 -3.78 -3.28 -5.83
C TRP A 79 -3.59 -3.36 -4.32
N PHE A 80 -2.93 -2.36 -3.74
CA PHE A 80 -2.60 -2.37 -2.32
C PHE A 80 -2.95 -1.04 -1.66
N PHE A 81 -3.20 -1.09 -0.36
CA PHE A 81 -3.47 0.08 0.48
C PHE A 81 -2.81 -0.06 1.85
N CYS A 82 -2.83 1.04 2.60
CA CYS A 82 -2.53 1.01 4.02
C CYS A 82 -3.82 0.93 4.83
N ALA A 83 -3.95 -0.12 5.65
CA ALA A 83 -5.13 -0.41 6.46
C ALA A 83 -5.23 0.41 7.77
N GLN A 84 -4.30 1.34 8.01
CA GLN A 84 -4.29 2.13 9.23
C GLN A 84 -5.45 3.13 9.26
N THR A 85 -6.16 3.18 10.39
CA THR A 85 -7.28 4.10 10.62
C THR A 85 -7.06 5.04 11.81
N THR A 86 -5.99 4.84 12.59
CA THR A 86 -5.64 5.70 13.72
C THR A 86 -5.38 7.14 13.25
N LYS A 87 -5.92 8.13 13.95
CA LYS A 87 -5.99 9.57 13.59
C LYS A 87 -6.87 9.86 12.36
N ARG A 88 -6.72 9.11 11.28
CA ARG A 88 -7.62 9.12 10.11
C ARG A 88 -7.40 7.86 9.26
N PRO A 89 -8.38 7.45 8.43
CA PRO A 89 -8.18 6.36 7.47
C PRO A 89 -7.11 6.70 6.42
N HIS A 90 -6.01 5.94 6.41
CA HIS A 90 -4.88 6.21 5.52
C HIS A 90 -5.23 5.97 4.05
N CYS A 91 -5.98 4.91 3.73
CA CYS A 91 -6.39 4.61 2.36
C CYS A 91 -7.26 5.72 1.75
N GLN A 92 -8.28 6.17 2.48
CA GLN A 92 -9.16 7.27 2.07
C GLN A 92 -8.44 8.63 2.07
N ALA A 93 -7.26 8.71 2.69
CA ALA A 93 -6.35 9.85 2.56
C ALA A 93 -5.39 9.72 1.35
N GLY A 94 -5.57 8.70 0.51
CA GLY A 94 -4.81 8.46 -0.72
C GLY A 94 -3.61 7.52 -0.57
N MET A 95 -3.48 6.81 0.56
CA MET A 95 -2.36 5.88 0.77
C MET A 95 -2.61 4.53 0.10
N VAL A 96 -2.39 4.51 -1.22
CA VAL A 96 -2.52 3.34 -2.08
C VAL A 96 -1.30 3.12 -2.96
N PHE A 97 -1.06 1.86 -3.35
CA PHE A 97 0.01 1.44 -4.24
C PHE A 97 -0.53 0.49 -5.31
N SER A 98 -0.08 0.63 -6.56
CA SER A 98 -0.43 -0.31 -7.63
C SER A 98 0.79 -0.91 -8.29
N LEU A 99 0.80 -2.23 -8.44
CA LEU A 99 1.80 -2.97 -9.19
C LEU A 99 1.22 -3.33 -10.56
N ASN A 100 1.98 -3.07 -11.62
CA ASN A 100 1.59 -3.34 -13.00
C ASN A 100 0.18 -2.80 -13.36
N PRO A 101 -0.19 -1.55 -13.02
CA PRO A 101 -1.57 -1.08 -13.15
C PRO A 101 -2.05 -0.86 -14.59
N GLY A 102 -1.15 -0.93 -15.60
CA GLY A 102 -1.50 -0.62 -16.99
C GLY A 102 -2.05 0.81 -17.15
N GLY A 103 -1.49 1.78 -16.44
CA GLY A 103 -1.92 3.18 -16.48
C GLY A 103 -3.12 3.53 -15.58
N ARG A 104 -3.69 2.57 -14.84
CA ARG A 104 -4.89 2.79 -14.01
C ARG A 104 -4.62 3.30 -12.59
N GLN A 105 -3.37 3.65 -12.24
CA GLN A 105 -3.01 4.18 -10.91
C GLN A 105 -3.87 5.39 -10.49
N LYS A 106 -4.10 6.34 -11.41
CA LYS A 106 -4.90 7.53 -11.09
C LYS A 106 -6.32 7.14 -10.69
N GLN A 107 -6.95 6.24 -11.46
CA GLN A 107 -8.31 5.79 -11.17
C GLN A 107 -8.37 4.99 -9.86
N PHE A 108 -7.36 4.18 -9.55
CA PHE A 108 -7.28 3.49 -8.26
C PHE A 108 -7.18 4.45 -7.08
N LEU A 109 -6.39 5.52 -7.20
CA LEU A 109 -6.35 6.60 -6.22
C LEU A 109 -7.70 7.31 -6.08
N ASP A 110 -8.34 7.65 -7.20
CA ASP A 110 -9.66 8.30 -7.20
C ASP A 110 -10.72 7.42 -6.49
N ASN A 111 -10.71 6.11 -6.75
CA ASN A 111 -11.57 5.14 -6.05
C ASN A 111 -11.31 5.15 -4.53
N ALA A 112 -10.04 5.23 -4.11
CA ALA A 112 -9.68 5.23 -2.69
C ALA A 112 -10.14 6.49 -1.97
N LEU A 113 -9.99 7.66 -2.61
CA LEU A 113 -10.46 8.93 -2.08
C LEU A 113 -11.99 8.99 -1.98
N ALA A 114 -12.70 8.28 -2.87
CA ALA A 114 -14.16 8.19 -2.87
C ALA A 114 -14.71 7.08 -1.95
N ALA A 115 -13.87 6.17 -1.46
CA ALA A 115 -14.31 5.04 -0.65
C ALA A 115 -14.89 5.51 0.69
N VAL A 116 -16.12 5.09 0.98
CA VAL A 116 -16.79 5.37 2.24
C VAL A 116 -16.33 4.35 3.29
N THR A 117 -15.96 4.80 4.48
CA THR A 117 -15.69 3.90 5.60
C THR A 117 -16.95 3.08 5.89
N PRO A 118 -16.91 1.73 5.88
CA PRO A 118 -18.05 0.96 6.35
C PRO A 118 -18.34 1.34 7.80
N ALA A 119 -19.60 1.53 8.16
CA ALA A 119 -19.98 1.67 9.55
C ALA A 119 -19.49 0.44 10.34
N PRO A 120 -19.01 0.60 11.59
CA PRO A 120 -18.68 -0.55 12.42
C PRO A 120 -19.91 -1.44 12.54
N ALA A 121 -19.73 -2.75 12.30
CA ALA A 121 -20.72 -3.77 12.58
C ALA A 121 -20.94 -3.92 14.09
#